data_AF-R9AUX3-F1
#
_entry.id   AF-R9AUX3-F1
#
_cell.length_a   1.000
_cell.length_b   1.000
_cell.length_c   1.000
_cell.angle_alpha   90.00
_cell.angle_beta   90.00
_cell.angle_gamma   90.00
#
_symmetry.space_group_name_H-M   'P 1'
#
loop_
_entity.id
_entity.type
_entity.pdbx_description
1 polymer ?
#
loop_
_entity_poly.entity_id
_entity_poly.type
_entity_poly.pdbx_seq_one_letter_code
_entity_poly.pdbx_strand_id
1 'polypeptide(L)'
;MFAKGFASLNLTRASVPNKGLSPVKGVAGALPSLLTRDFGHTPIQFRERIRIPEIDPPVKPKSPYLRYMHYLIEEEKKFKPYAKINPIEFGQKVASPAWESLFETQKEPYESAYHDAYKLYKPEERNWWMTKTFSDISHINNIRRESGAKQLSIPAEYRKEMNRSEREAKQADKATRTKGLANARNRYMSEIIPQLTLDLGDSKHAMKAASQMWKDLSEEDKEPYQKAFRIAKAERDAEREPKI
;
A
#
# COMPACT_ATOMS: atom_id res chain seq x y z
N MET A 1 5.55 58.02 11.07
CA MET A 1 4.16 58.51 11.11
C MET A 1 3.28 57.37 11.59
N PHE A 2 2.49 57.61 12.65
CA PHE A 2 1.21 56.99 13.09
C PHE A 2 0.89 55.53 12.71
N ALA A 3 0.33 54.66 13.54
CA ALA A 3 -0.19 54.74 14.90
C ALA A 3 -0.49 53.32 15.41
N LYS A 4 -0.68 53.24 16.72
CA LYS A 4 -1.15 52.12 17.56
C LYS A 4 -2.46 51.50 17.08
N GLY A 5 -2.69 50.23 17.43
CA GLY A 5 -4.01 49.60 17.39
C GLY A 5 -4.06 48.31 18.20
N PHE A 6 -4.35 48.45 19.50
CA PHE A 6 -4.70 47.38 20.44
C PHE A 6 -6.14 46.87 20.20
N ALA A 7 -6.45 45.78 20.91
CA ALA A 7 -7.79 45.26 21.29
C ALA A 7 -8.35 44.19 20.34
N SER A 8 -9.06 43.16 20.79
CA SER A 8 -9.29 42.55 22.10
C SER A 8 -9.96 41.20 21.84
N LEU A 9 -9.78 40.27 22.79
CA LEU A 9 -10.52 39.02 22.96
C LEU A 9 -12.04 39.19 22.86
N ASN A 10 -12.72 38.19 22.30
CA ASN A 10 -14.07 37.83 22.73
C ASN A 10 -14.28 36.31 22.65
N LEU A 11 -14.18 35.68 23.81
CA LEU A 11 -14.78 34.40 24.16
C LEU A 11 -16.31 34.55 24.10
N THR A 12 -17.00 33.72 23.33
CA THR A 12 -18.42 33.43 23.56
C THR A 12 -18.65 31.93 23.61
N ARG A 13 -18.82 31.46 24.85
CA ARG A 13 -19.24 30.12 25.25
C ARG A 13 -20.75 30.09 25.20
N ALA A 14 -21.33 29.39 24.22
CA ALA A 14 -22.77 29.15 24.16
C ALA A 14 -23.11 27.87 24.92
N SER A 15 -23.65 28.04 26.12
CA SER A 15 -24.37 27.05 26.91
C SER A 15 -25.84 27.11 26.54
N VAL A 16 -26.45 25.99 26.12
CA VAL A 16 -27.90 25.89 25.90
C VAL A 16 -28.42 24.64 26.63
N PRO A 17 -29.61 24.70 27.26
CA PRO A 17 -29.90 23.96 28.48
C PRO A 17 -30.64 22.64 28.30
N ASN A 18 -30.43 21.83 29.34
CA ASN A 18 -31.16 20.65 29.76
C ASN A 18 -32.68 20.88 29.81
N LYS A 19 -33.47 20.04 29.14
CA LYS A 19 -34.93 19.93 29.32
C LYS A 19 -35.38 18.48 29.13
N GLY A 20 -36.17 17.99 30.10
CA GLY A 20 -37.21 17.01 29.83
C GLY A 20 -37.07 15.66 30.50
N LEU A 21 -37.08 15.63 31.84
CA LEU A 21 -37.57 14.46 32.58
C LEU A 21 -39.10 14.39 32.43
N SER A 22 -39.60 13.26 31.97
CA SER A 22 -41.01 12.87 32.11
C SER A 22 -41.06 11.36 32.38
N PRO A 23 -41.84 10.90 33.38
CA PRO A 23 -41.92 9.50 33.75
C PRO A 23 -43.04 8.81 32.96
N VAL A 24 -42.72 7.72 32.26
CA VAL A 24 -43.75 6.81 31.71
C VAL A 24 -43.58 5.43 32.35
N LYS A 25 -44.71 4.98 32.90
CA LYS A 25 -44.93 3.78 33.67
C LYS A 25 -44.60 2.50 32.90
N GLY A 26 -44.30 1.47 33.70
CA GLY A 26 -43.89 0.14 33.31
C GLY A 26 -44.71 -0.55 32.23
N VAL A 27 -43.96 -1.27 31.39
CA VAL A 27 -44.40 -2.49 30.74
C VAL A 27 -43.36 -3.55 31.09
N ALA A 28 -43.79 -4.52 31.89
CA ALA A 28 -43.07 -5.76 32.09
C ALA A 28 -42.96 -6.50 30.74
N GLY A 29 -41.75 -6.87 30.35
CA GLY A 29 -41.53 -7.59 29.10
C GLY A 29 -40.06 -7.85 28.87
N ALA A 30 -39.63 -9.05 29.28
CA ALA A 30 -38.44 -9.77 28.82
C ALA A 30 -37.13 -8.96 28.73
N LEU A 31 -36.25 -9.19 29.72
CA LEU A 31 -34.81 -9.02 29.53
C LEU A 31 -34.39 -9.73 28.22
N PRO A 32 -33.84 -9.03 27.22
CA PRO A 32 -33.06 -9.74 26.22
C PRO A 32 -31.86 -10.29 26.96
N SER A 33 -31.81 -11.62 27.04
CA SER A 33 -30.64 -12.38 27.46
C SER A 33 -29.40 -11.68 26.95
N LEU A 34 -28.61 -11.13 27.87
CA LEU A 34 -27.21 -10.82 27.65
C LEU A 34 -26.67 -12.02 26.88
N LEU A 35 -26.33 -11.79 25.62
CA LEU A 35 -25.47 -12.66 24.85
C LEU A 35 -24.17 -12.72 25.65
N THR A 36 -24.12 -13.64 26.61
CA THR A 36 -22.90 -14.32 27.02
C THR A 36 -22.38 -14.93 25.74
N ARG A 37 -21.64 -14.11 25.01
CA ARG A 37 -20.81 -14.57 23.93
C ARG A 37 -19.79 -15.43 24.62
N ASP A 38 -20.11 -16.72 24.71
CA ASP A 38 -19.17 -17.76 25.08
C ASP A 38 -18.01 -17.59 24.11
N PHE A 39 -16.96 -16.94 24.59
CA PHE A 39 -15.63 -17.06 24.01
C PHE A 39 -15.19 -18.48 24.32
N GLY A 40 -15.83 -19.44 23.64
CA GLY A 40 -15.45 -20.83 23.66
C GLY A 40 -13.94 -20.87 23.54
N HIS A 41 -13.32 -21.41 24.58
CA HIS A 41 -11.89 -21.61 24.68
C HIS A 41 -11.43 -22.45 23.49
N THR A 42 -11.12 -21.81 22.37
CA THR A 42 -10.10 -22.35 21.49
C THR A 42 -8.81 -22.22 22.28
N PRO A 43 -8.17 -23.32 22.69
CA PRO A 43 -6.82 -23.22 23.23
C PRO A 43 -5.99 -22.58 22.12
N ILE A 44 -5.67 -21.29 22.27
CA ILE A 44 -4.69 -20.60 21.43
C ILE A 44 -3.35 -21.18 21.87
N GLN A 45 -3.10 -22.42 21.46
CA GLN A 45 -1.76 -22.95 21.49
C GLN A 45 -0.99 -22.08 20.49
N PHE A 46 -0.03 -21.34 21.01
CA PHE A 46 1.05 -20.74 20.24
C PHE A 46 1.83 -21.90 19.58
N ARG A 47 1.24 -22.54 18.57
CA ARG A 47 2.04 -23.21 17.56
C ARG A 47 2.72 -22.08 16.82
N GLU A 48 4.04 -21.99 16.97
CA GLU A 48 4.83 -21.23 16.03
C GLU A 48 4.43 -21.71 14.64
N ARG A 49 3.70 -20.87 13.92
CA ARG A 49 3.32 -21.18 12.55
C ARG A 49 4.62 -21.33 11.80
N ILE A 50 4.79 -22.45 11.10
CA ILE A 50 5.92 -22.63 10.19
C ILE A 50 5.87 -21.46 9.20
N ARG A 51 6.82 -20.55 9.33
CA ARG A 51 6.90 -19.36 8.48
C ARG A 51 7.66 -19.72 7.23
N ILE A 52 7.07 -19.40 6.09
CA ILE A 52 7.73 -19.53 4.81
C ILE A 52 8.20 -18.12 4.44
N PRO A 53 9.52 -17.83 4.46
CA PRO A 53 10.05 -16.48 4.24
C PRO A 53 9.61 -15.85 2.92
N GLU A 54 9.22 -16.67 1.94
CA GLU A 54 8.73 -16.21 0.65
C GLU A 54 7.29 -15.68 0.68
N ILE A 55 6.45 -16.21 1.59
CA ILE A 55 5.01 -15.96 1.66
C ILE A 55 4.68 -15.01 2.81
N ASP A 56 5.39 -15.13 3.93
CA ASP A 56 5.17 -14.33 5.13
C ASP A 56 6.20 -13.20 5.20
N PRO A 57 5.75 -11.94 5.41
CA PRO A 57 6.68 -10.85 5.66
C PRO A 57 7.43 -11.08 6.99
N PRO A 58 8.61 -10.45 7.14
CA PRO A 58 9.34 -10.41 8.41
C PRO A 58 8.44 -10.00 9.58
N VAL A 59 8.76 -10.48 10.78
CA VAL A 59 7.95 -10.24 11.98
C VAL A 59 8.41 -8.98 12.68
N LYS A 60 7.47 -8.11 13.02
CA LYS A 60 7.76 -7.00 13.92
C LYS A 60 8.36 -7.55 15.22
N PRO A 61 9.47 -6.98 15.71
CA PRO A 61 10.04 -7.40 16.98
C PRO A 61 9.04 -7.15 18.10
N LYS A 62 9.07 -8.01 19.13
CA LYS A 62 8.21 -7.87 20.31
C LYS A 62 8.47 -6.52 20.97
N SER A 63 7.40 -5.80 21.32
CA SER A 63 7.48 -4.54 22.06
C SER A 63 8.16 -4.74 23.44
N PRO A 64 8.67 -3.68 24.08
CA PRO A 64 9.35 -3.77 25.37
C PRO A 64 8.51 -4.51 26.43
N TYR A 65 7.23 -4.13 26.57
CA TYR A 65 6.29 -4.81 27.45
C TYR A 65 6.11 -6.30 27.11
N LEU A 66 5.94 -6.65 25.83
CA LEU A 66 5.78 -8.06 25.44
C LEU A 66 7.05 -8.88 25.70
N ARG A 67 8.24 -8.28 25.55
CA ARG A 67 9.50 -8.92 25.93
C ARG A 67 9.55 -9.19 27.42
N TYR A 68 9.20 -8.21 28.25
CA TYR A 68 9.13 -8.37 29.70
C TYR A 68 8.11 -9.44 30.11
N MET A 69 6.91 -9.43 29.52
CA MET A 69 5.90 -10.47 29.77
C MET A 69 6.42 -11.86 29.41
N HIS A 70 7.12 -12.01 28.29
CA HIS A 70 7.75 -13.29 27.91
C HIS A 70 8.83 -13.73 28.91
N TYR A 71 9.66 -12.80 29.38
CA TYR A 71 10.65 -13.06 30.42
C TYR A 71 9.98 -13.57 31.71
N LEU A 72 8.91 -12.94 32.18
CA LEU A 72 8.17 -13.41 33.35
C LEU A 72 7.53 -14.79 33.16
N ILE A 73 7.02 -15.09 31.97
CA ILE A 73 6.49 -16.42 31.65
C ILE A 73 7.61 -17.47 31.70
N GLU A 74 8.81 -17.15 31.20
CA GLU A 74 9.96 -18.03 31.26
C GLU A 74 10.42 -18.28 32.70
N GLU A 75 10.45 -17.24 33.54
CA GLU A 75 10.71 -17.36 34.98
C GLU A 75 9.66 -18.26 35.67
N GLU A 76 8.37 -18.04 35.43
CA GLU A 76 7.33 -18.88 36.05
C GLU A 76 7.43 -20.35 35.59
N LYS A 77 7.78 -20.58 34.33
CA LYS A 77 7.99 -21.93 33.79
C LYS A 77 9.20 -22.64 34.40
N LYS A 78 10.22 -21.93 34.88
CA LYS A 78 11.34 -22.57 35.61
C LYS A 78 10.86 -23.24 36.89
N PHE A 79 9.89 -22.63 37.58
CA PHE A 79 9.30 -23.18 38.81
C PHE A 79 8.17 -24.17 38.52
N LYS A 80 7.39 -23.92 37.46
CA LYS A 80 6.23 -24.73 37.07
C LYS A 80 6.32 -25.13 35.59
N PRO A 81 7.19 -26.09 35.22
CA PRO A 81 7.48 -26.41 33.82
C PRO A 81 6.26 -26.91 33.04
N TYR A 82 5.29 -27.53 33.71
CA TYR A 82 4.08 -28.08 33.09
C TYR A 82 2.85 -27.17 33.21
N ALA A 83 3.01 -25.96 33.77
CA ALA A 83 1.89 -25.03 33.88
C ALA A 83 1.46 -24.52 32.50
N LYS A 84 0.19 -24.70 32.17
CA LYS A 84 -0.44 -24.08 31.00
C LYS A 84 -0.77 -22.63 31.33
N ILE A 85 0.20 -21.75 31.14
CA ILE A 85 0.02 -20.31 31.35
C ILE A 85 -0.75 -19.74 30.16
N ASN A 86 -1.92 -19.15 30.41
CA ASN A 86 -2.66 -18.37 29.43
C ASN A 86 -2.00 -16.98 29.31
N PRO A 87 -1.33 -16.63 28.19
CA PRO A 87 -0.56 -15.39 28.09
C PRO A 87 -1.42 -14.13 28.25
N ILE A 88 -2.70 -14.18 27.85
CA ILE A 88 -3.61 -13.02 27.94
C ILE A 88 -3.93 -12.73 29.40
N GLU A 89 -4.38 -13.76 30.14
CA GLU A 89 -4.70 -13.61 31.56
C GLU A 89 -3.46 -13.30 32.39
N PHE A 90 -2.33 -13.95 32.08
CA PHE A 90 -1.06 -13.68 32.73
C PHE A 90 -0.60 -12.24 32.49
N GLY A 91 -0.73 -11.77 31.23
CA GLY A 91 -0.45 -10.40 30.85
C GLY A 91 -1.26 -9.39 31.68
N GLN A 92 -2.56 -9.63 31.83
CA GLN A 92 -3.47 -8.75 32.56
C GLN A 92 -3.28 -8.79 34.08
N LYS A 93 -3.14 -9.99 34.66
CA LYS A 93 -3.12 -10.17 36.13
C LYS A 93 -1.73 -9.98 36.74
N VAL A 94 -0.67 -10.32 36.00
CA VAL A 94 0.69 -10.38 36.54
C VAL A 94 1.60 -9.39 35.82
N ALA A 95 1.71 -9.47 34.50
CA ALA A 95 2.73 -8.72 33.79
C ALA A 95 2.43 -7.21 33.69
N SER A 96 1.16 -6.80 33.49
CA SER A 96 0.79 -5.37 33.39
C SER A 96 1.05 -4.62 34.69
N PRO A 97 0.55 -5.07 35.87
CA PRO A 97 0.82 -4.38 37.12
C PRO A 97 2.32 -4.36 37.45
N ALA A 98 3.03 -5.48 37.19
CA ALA A 98 4.47 -5.56 37.39
C ALA A 98 5.22 -4.56 36.51
N TRP A 99 4.91 -4.49 35.22
CA TRP A 99 5.52 -3.54 34.28
C TRP A 99 5.24 -2.08 34.66
N GLU A 100 4.03 -1.77 35.08
CA GLU A 100 3.65 -0.41 35.53
C GLU A 100 4.41 0.00 36.79
N SER A 101 4.71 -0.96 37.67
CA SER A 101 5.49 -0.72 38.89
C SER A 101 7.01 -0.59 38.67
N LEU A 102 7.54 -1.00 37.50
CA LEU A 102 8.96 -0.89 37.20
C LEU A 102 9.39 0.57 37.02
N PHE A 103 10.58 0.88 37.53
CA PHE A 103 11.26 2.14 37.23
C PHE A 103 11.73 2.18 35.78
N GLU A 104 11.93 3.39 35.25
CA GLU A 104 12.39 3.59 33.87
C GLU A 104 13.73 2.90 33.61
N THR A 105 14.65 2.95 34.59
CA THR A 105 15.95 2.27 34.54
C THR A 105 15.83 0.76 34.39
N GLN A 106 14.73 0.15 34.85
CA GLN A 106 14.46 -1.28 34.71
C GLN A 106 13.77 -1.61 33.37
N LYS A 107 13.12 -0.64 32.73
CA LYS A 107 12.49 -0.77 31.41
C LYS A 107 13.49 -0.59 30.28
N GLU A 108 14.49 0.27 30.49
CA GLU A 108 15.58 0.59 29.55
C GLU A 108 16.17 -0.63 28.80
N PRO A 109 16.55 -1.76 29.45
CA PRO A 109 17.10 -2.90 28.70
C PRO A 109 16.11 -3.50 27.69
N TYR A 110 14.81 -3.50 27.99
CA TYR A 110 13.79 -4.01 27.07
C TYR A 110 13.52 -3.05 25.91
N GLU A 111 13.59 -1.75 26.19
CA GLU A 111 13.46 -0.69 25.18
C GLU A 111 14.64 -0.68 24.22
N SER A 112 15.86 -0.72 24.77
CA SER A 112 17.09 -0.80 23.99
C SER A 112 17.09 -2.03 23.08
N ALA A 113 16.79 -3.22 23.63
CA ALA A 113 16.70 -4.45 22.85
C ALA A 113 15.58 -4.42 21.79
N TYR A 114 14.47 -3.72 22.05
CA TYR A 114 13.43 -3.50 21.05
C TYR A 114 13.93 -2.60 19.92
N HIS A 115 14.56 -1.46 20.24
CA HIS A 115 15.09 -0.53 19.26
C HIS A 115 16.14 -1.17 18.36
N ASP A 116 17.07 -1.94 18.92
CA ASP A 116 18.10 -2.62 18.14
C ASP A 116 17.51 -3.68 17.21
N ALA A 117 16.56 -4.48 17.70
CA ALA A 117 15.82 -5.41 16.84
C ALA A 117 15.01 -4.69 15.76
N TYR A 118 14.45 -3.52 16.06
CA TYR A 118 13.67 -2.72 15.11
C TYR A 118 14.53 -2.11 14.01
N LYS A 119 15.78 -1.70 14.34
CA LYS A 119 16.77 -1.22 13.35
C LYS A 119 17.09 -2.29 12.31
N LEU A 120 17.14 -3.57 12.70
CA LEU A 120 17.36 -4.70 11.78
C LEU A 120 16.08 -5.06 11.01
N TYR A 121 14.93 -5.06 11.70
CA TYR A 121 13.64 -5.40 11.11
C TYR A 121 13.25 -4.48 9.95
N LYS A 122 13.46 -3.17 10.08
CA LYS A 122 12.94 -2.19 9.10
C LYS A 122 13.53 -2.36 7.69
N PRO A 123 14.86 -2.50 7.53
CA PRO A 123 15.47 -2.85 6.25
C PRO A 123 15.00 -4.21 5.70
N GLU A 124 14.86 -5.23 6.54
CA GLU A 124 14.37 -6.55 6.12
C GLU A 124 12.94 -6.50 5.61
N GLU A 125 12.05 -5.83 6.34
CA GLU A 125 10.66 -5.59 5.95
C GLU A 125 10.61 -4.87 4.60
N ARG A 126 11.39 -3.80 4.45
CA ARG A 126 11.46 -3.05 3.19
C ARG A 126 11.94 -3.94 2.05
N ASN A 127 13.05 -4.65 2.23
CA ASN A 127 13.63 -5.50 1.19
C ASN A 127 12.63 -6.58 0.76
N TRP A 128 11.95 -7.20 1.72
CA TRP A 128 10.90 -8.18 1.42
C TRP A 128 9.82 -7.58 0.53
N TRP A 129 9.24 -6.43 0.89
CA TRP A 129 8.22 -5.77 0.07
C TRP A 129 8.72 -5.37 -1.32
N MET A 130 9.95 -4.85 -1.40
CA MET A 130 10.51 -4.38 -2.67
C MET A 130 10.94 -5.51 -3.61
N THR A 131 11.16 -6.71 -3.10
CA THR A 131 11.44 -7.90 -3.93
C THR A 131 10.18 -8.48 -4.57
N LYS A 132 8.98 -8.08 -4.12
CA LYS A 132 7.70 -8.60 -4.63
C LYS A 132 7.08 -7.63 -5.61
N THR A 133 6.56 -8.16 -6.70
CA THR A 133 5.69 -7.44 -7.64
C THR A 133 4.23 -7.45 -7.15
N PHE A 134 3.37 -6.62 -7.75
CA PHE A 134 1.93 -6.66 -7.46
C PHE A 134 1.29 -8.02 -7.79
N SER A 135 1.79 -8.72 -8.82
CA SER A 135 1.37 -10.08 -9.15
C SER A 135 1.78 -11.09 -8.07
N ASP A 136 3.00 -10.98 -7.54
CA ASP A 136 3.47 -11.87 -6.48
C ASP A 136 2.63 -11.71 -5.21
N ILE A 137 2.30 -10.48 -4.83
CA ILE A 137 1.42 -10.21 -3.68
C ILE A 137 0.01 -10.79 -3.91
N SER A 138 -0.51 -10.72 -5.14
CA SER A 138 -1.79 -11.35 -5.49
C SER A 138 -1.72 -12.88 -5.34
N HIS A 139 -0.65 -13.50 -5.84
CA HIS A 139 -0.42 -14.94 -5.71
C HIS A 139 -0.29 -15.37 -4.24
N ILE A 140 0.52 -14.66 -3.46
CA ILE A 140 0.67 -14.86 -2.01
C ILE A 140 -0.69 -14.74 -1.32
N ASN A 141 -1.52 -13.77 -1.69
CA ASN A 141 -2.86 -13.61 -1.13
C ASN A 141 -3.80 -14.76 -1.45
N ASN A 142 -3.65 -15.42 -2.60
CA ASN A 142 -4.39 -16.64 -2.92
C ASN A 142 -3.96 -17.80 -2.02
N ILE A 143 -2.65 -18.03 -1.86
CA ILE A 143 -2.11 -19.06 -0.93
C ILE A 143 -2.56 -18.80 0.52
N ARG A 144 -2.56 -17.53 0.94
CA ARG A 144 -3.03 -17.13 2.28
C ARG A 144 -4.52 -17.38 2.45
N ARG A 145 -5.33 -17.14 1.41
CA ARG A 145 -6.76 -17.43 1.43
C ARG A 145 -7.02 -18.93 1.59
N GLU A 146 -6.30 -19.75 0.84
CA GLU A 146 -6.40 -21.22 0.92
C GLU A 146 -6.00 -21.76 2.30
N SER A 147 -5.00 -21.14 2.94
CA SER A 147 -4.58 -21.48 4.31
C SER A 147 -5.40 -20.81 5.42
N GLY A 148 -6.45 -20.05 5.09
CA GLY A 148 -7.27 -19.32 6.05
C GLY A 148 -6.55 -18.15 6.75
N ALA A 149 -5.39 -17.72 6.24
CA ALA A 149 -4.67 -16.56 6.71
C ALA A 149 -5.26 -15.25 6.14
N LYS A 150 -5.13 -14.16 6.90
CA LYS A 150 -5.54 -12.83 6.44
C LYS A 150 -4.68 -12.39 5.25
N GLN A 151 -5.32 -11.78 4.26
CA GLN A 151 -4.64 -11.19 3.10
C GLN A 151 -3.64 -10.12 3.55
N LEU A 152 -2.52 -10.07 2.84
CA LEU A 152 -1.53 -9.01 2.95
C LEU A 152 -2.00 -7.78 2.19
N SER A 153 -1.86 -6.63 2.83
CA SER A 153 -1.96 -5.33 2.19
C SER A 153 -0.59 -4.67 2.23
N ILE A 154 -0.09 -4.25 1.07
CA ILE A 154 1.16 -3.51 0.94
C ILE A 154 1.03 -2.20 1.75
N PRO A 155 1.94 -1.94 2.71
CA PRO A 155 2.01 -0.68 3.44
C PRO A 155 2.08 0.53 2.51
N ALA A 156 1.48 1.65 2.90
CA ALA A 156 1.39 2.85 2.08
C ALA A 156 2.77 3.42 1.69
N GLU A 157 3.76 3.27 2.58
CA GLU A 157 5.15 3.66 2.38
C GLU A 157 5.75 2.93 1.17
N TYR A 158 5.72 1.60 1.17
CA TYR A 158 6.29 0.77 0.10
C TYR A 158 5.48 0.84 -1.19
N ARG A 159 4.16 1.02 -1.13
CA ARG A 159 3.33 1.20 -2.33
C ARG A 159 3.76 2.40 -3.17
N LYS A 160 4.10 3.53 -2.51
CA LYS A 160 4.59 4.73 -3.21
C LYS A 160 5.95 4.48 -3.86
N GLU A 161 6.82 3.76 -3.16
CA GLU A 161 8.16 3.43 -3.63
C GLU A 161 8.13 2.45 -4.82
N MET A 162 7.35 1.37 -4.74
CA MET A 162 7.13 0.44 -5.84
C MET A 162 6.55 1.14 -7.08
N ASN A 163 5.56 2.02 -6.89
CA ASN A 163 5.00 2.79 -8.02
C ASN A 163 6.02 3.75 -8.64
N ARG A 164 6.95 4.28 -7.83
CA ARG A 164 8.02 5.13 -8.33
C ARG A 164 9.02 4.31 -9.14
N SER A 165 9.50 3.18 -8.60
CA SER A 165 10.43 2.30 -9.30
C SER A 165 9.82 1.75 -10.60
N GLU A 166 8.53 1.41 -10.62
CA GLU A 166 7.84 0.99 -11.84
C GLU A 166 7.76 2.11 -12.89
N ARG A 167 7.55 3.36 -12.46
CA ARG A 167 7.57 4.52 -13.37
C ARG A 167 8.97 4.78 -13.93
N GLU A 168 9.99 4.69 -13.09
CA GLU A 168 11.39 4.85 -13.49
C GLU A 168 11.80 3.74 -14.47
N ALA A 169 11.42 2.48 -14.18
CA ALA A 169 11.62 1.36 -15.10
C ALA A 169 10.92 1.59 -16.44
N LYS A 170 9.64 2.01 -16.44
CA LYS A 170 8.91 2.35 -17.67
C LYS A 170 9.54 3.51 -18.43
N GLN A 171 10.12 4.49 -17.74
CA GLN A 171 10.82 5.60 -18.37
C GLN A 171 12.15 5.15 -18.98
N ALA A 172 12.90 4.31 -18.29
CA ALA A 172 14.12 3.69 -18.80
C ALA A 172 13.82 2.82 -20.03
N ASP A 173 12.79 1.99 -19.97
CA ASP A 173 12.32 1.19 -21.11
C ASP A 173 11.87 2.08 -22.27
N LYS A 174 11.23 3.21 -22.00
CA LYS A 174 10.85 4.17 -23.04
C LYS A 174 12.07 4.84 -23.67
N ALA A 175 13.14 5.05 -22.91
CA ALA A 175 14.38 5.63 -23.41
C ALA A 175 15.16 4.64 -24.30
N THR A 176 15.14 3.34 -23.97
CA THR A 176 15.81 2.29 -24.75
C THR A 176 14.98 1.78 -25.92
N ARG A 177 13.66 1.88 -25.86
CA ARG A 177 12.77 1.41 -26.92
C ARG A 177 12.89 2.29 -28.16
N THR A 178 13.40 1.71 -29.23
CA THR A 178 13.36 2.31 -30.57
C THR A 178 11.91 2.64 -30.93
N LYS A 179 11.67 3.91 -31.31
CA LYS A 179 10.33 4.34 -31.77
C LYS A 179 9.91 3.44 -32.94
N GLY A 180 8.68 2.94 -32.88
CA GLY A 180 8.13 2.13 -33.98
C GLY A 180 8.16 2.91 -35.29
N LEU A 181 8.38 2.19 -36.40
CA LEU A 181 8.41 2.83 -37.70
C LEU A 181 7.01 3.39 -38.04
N ALA A 182 6.94 4.69 -38.36
CA ALA A 182 5.69 5.32 -38.74
C ALA A 182 5.19 4.75 -40.08
N ASN A 183 4.00 4.15 -40.08
CA ASN A 183 3.33 3.68 -41.29
C ASN A 183 2.92 4.86 -42.19
N ALA A 184 2.53 4.56 -43.44
CA ALA A 184 2.17 5.58 -44.44
C ALA A 184 1.12 6.59 -43.91
N ARG A 185 0.06 6.07 -43.27
CA ARG A 185 -0.99 6.91 -42.66
C ARG A 185 -0.42 7.81 -41.56
N ASN A 186 0.40 7.29 -40.65
CA ASN A 186 0.94 8.08 -39.55
C ASN A 186 1.87 9.20 -40.05
N ARG A 187 2.58 8.97 -41.16
CA ARG A 187 3.39 10.00 -41.83
C ARG A 187 2.50 11.11 -42.40
N TYR A 188 1.49 10.77 -43.18
CA TYR A 188 0.49 11.73 -43.67
C TYR A 188 -0.16 12.52 -42.52
N MET A 189 -0.61 11.83 -41.47
CA MET A 189 -1.24 12.45 -40.31
C MET A 189 -0.30 13.42 -39.60
N SER A 190 1.01 13.12 -39.53
CA SER A 190 1.99 14.02 -38.91
C SER A 190 2.23 15.32 -39.68
N GLU A 191 2.00 15.32 -40.99
CA GLU A 191 2.14 16.50 -41.85
C GLU A 191 0.87 17.38 -41.80
N ILE A 192 -0.31 16.76 -41.82
CA ILE A 192 -1.58 17.47 -41.99
C ILE A 192 -2.21 17.92 -40.67
N ILE A 193 -2.05 17.15 -39.58
CA ILE A 193 -2.67 17.49 -38.28
C ILE A 193 -2.23 18.85 -37.73
N PRO A 194 -0.94 19.26 -37.78
CA PRO A 194 -0.52 20.57 -37.28
C PRO A 194 -1.26 21.71 -37.96
N GLN A 195 -1.40 21.65 -39.29
CA GLN A 195 -2.13 22.68 -40.04
C GLN A 195 -3.61 22.70 -39.69
N LEU A 196 -4.28 21.54 -39.70
CA LEU A 196 -5.69 21.45 -39.34
C LEU A 196 -5.95 21.85 -37.88
N THR A 197 -4.99 21.66 -36.98
CA THR A 197 -5.12 22.10 -35.58
C THR A 197 -5.08 23.62 -35.47
N LEU A 198 -4.27 24.30 -36.30
CA LEU A 198 -4.28 25.75 -36.39
C LEU A 198 -5.61 26.26 -36.97
N ASP A 199 -6.12 25.61 -38.01
CA ASP A 199 -7.34 26.04 -38.70
C ASP A 199 -8.61 25.80 -37.88
N LEU A 200 -8.68 24.66 -37.16
CA LEU A 200 -9.88 24.24 -36.43
C LEU A 200 -9.83 24.61 -34.94
N GLY A 201 -8.67 25.01 -34.40
CA GLY A 201 -8.47 25.35 -32.98
C GLY A 201 -8.61 24.17 -32.01
N ASP A 202 -8.92 22.96 -32.49
CA ASP A 202 -9.03 21.74 -31.68
C ASP A 202 -8.34 20.55 -32.36
N SER A 203 -7.41 19.94 -31.62
CA SER A 203 -6.65 18.77 -32.04
C SER A 203 -7.54 17.54 -32.32
N LYS A 204 -8.66 17.37 -31.60
CA LYS A 204 -9.56 16.23 -31.81
C LYS A 204 -10.32 16.34 -33.14
N HIS A 205 -10.80 17.54 -33.49
CA HIS A 205 -11.45 17.79 -34.77
C HIS A 205 -10.44 17.70 -35.93
N ALA A 206 -9.23 18.23 -35.76
CA ALA A 206 -8.14 18.09 -36.73
C ALA A 206 -7.78 16.63 -37.03
N MET A 207 -7.68 15.77 -36.00
CA MET A 207 -7.39 14.36 -36.20
C MET A 207 -8.51 13.62 -36.95
N LYS A 208 -9.78 13.95 -36.68
CA LYS A 208 -10.92 13.38 -37.42
C LYS A 208 -10.91 13.81 -38.88
N ALA A 209 -10.72 15.10 -39.14
CA ALA A 209 -10.63 15.66 -40.48
C ALA A 209 -9.47 15.04 -41.28
N ALA A 210 -8.26 15.02 -40.72
CA ALA A 210 -7.10 14.36 -41.35
C ALA A 210 -7.38 12.88 -41.65
N SER A 211 -8.04 12.17 -40.74
CA SER A 211 -8.38 10.76 -40.97
C SER A 211 -9.41 10.56 -42.07
N GLN A 212 -10.30 11.54 -42.28
CA GLN A 212 -11.27 11.49 -43.37
C GLN A 212 -10.58 11.81 -44.70
N MET A 213 -9.77 12.87 -44.74
CA MET A 213 -8.94 13.21 -45.89
C MET A 213 -8.05 12.03 -46.32
N TRP A 214 -7.44 11.30 -45.39
CA TRP A 214 -6.66 10.10 -45.72
C TRP A 214 -7.46 9.01 -46.42
N LYS A 215 -8.74 8.83 -46.04
CA LYS A 215 -9.62 7.82 -46.68
C LYS A 215 -10.01 8.26 -48.09
N ASP A 216 -10.21 9.56 -48.28
CA ASP A 216 -10.68 10.14 -49.51
C ASP A 216 -9.53 10.37 -50.53
N LEU A 217 -8.27 10.28 -50.10
CA LEU A 217 -7.09 10.29 -50.99
C LEU A 217 -7.13 9.12 -51.99
N SER A 218 -6.75 9.41 -53.22
CA SER A 218 -6.51 8.41 -54.25
C SER A 218 -5.33 7.51 -53.89
N GLU A 219 -5.20 6.35 -54.53
CA GLU A 219 -4.03 5.49 -54.31
C GLU A 219 -2.74 6.13 -54.85
N GLU A 220 -2.83 6.96 -55.89
CA GLU A 220 -1.71 7.75 -56.43
C GLU A 220 -1.19 8.74 -55.38
N ASP A 221 -2.09 9.45 -54.68
CA ASP A 221 -1.70 10.41 -53.64
C ASP A 221 -1.17 9.73 -52.36
N LYS A 222 -1.56 8.47 -52.12
CA LYS A 222 -1.02 7.66 -51.01
C LYS A 222 0.35 7.08 -51.33
N GLU A 223 0.69 6.89 -52.60
CA GLU A 223 1.93 6.29 -53.07
C GLU A 223 3.20 6.89 -52.42
N PRO A 224 3.40 8.22 -52.34
CA PRO A 224 4.60 8.79 -51.72
C PRO A 224 4.77 8.35 -50.27
N TYR A 225 3.68 8.31 -49.51
CA TYR A 225 3.68 7.86 -48.12
C TYR A 225 3.94 6.36 -47.98
N GLN A 226 3.38 5.56 -48.88
CA GLN A 226 3.62 4.11 -48.93
C GLN A 226 5.09 3.80 -49.28
N LYS A 227 5.65 4.50 -50.26
CA LYS A 227 7.05 4.36 -50.67
C LYS A 227 8.01 4.75 -49.56
N ALA A 228 7.78 5.89 -48.91
CA ALA A 228 8.57 6.33 -47.76
C ALA A 228 8.54 5.33 -46.59
N PHE A 229 7.39 4.69 -46.35
CA PHE A 229 7.29 3.62 -45.36
C PHE A 229 8.09 2.36 -45.76
N ARG A 230 8.01 1.93 -47.03
CA ARG A 230 8.75 0.76 -47.52
C ARG A 230 10.27 0.95 -47.40
N ILE A 231 10.79 2.12 -47.79
CA ILE A 231 12.21 2.44 -47.69
C ILE A 231 12.68 2.38 -46.23
N ALA A 232 12.01 3.12 -45.35
CA ALA A 232 12.40 3.16 -43.95
C ALA A 232 12.20 1.81 -43.22
N LYS A 233 11.32 0.94 -43.74
CA LYS A 233 11.19 -0.44 -43.26
C LYS A 233 12.40 -1.27 -43.68
N ALA A 234 12.81 -1.19 -44.94
CA ALA A 234 13.98 -1.88 -45.45
C ALA A 234 15.27 -1.45 -44.73
N GLU A 235 15.46 -0.15 -44.50
CA GLU A 235 16.60 0.38 -43.74
C GLU A 235 16.65 -0.17 -42.31
N ARG A 236 15.52 -0.13 -41.59
CA ARG A 236 15.43 -0.63 -40.22
C ARG A 236 15.62 -2.15 -40.13
N ASP A 237 15.13 -2.89 -41.11
CA ASP A 237 15.28 -4.34 -41.15
C ASP A 237 16.75 -4.71 -41.50
N ALA A 238 17.43 -3.94 -42.37
CA ALA A 238 18.86 -4.08 -42.67
C ALA A 238 19.77 -3.71 -41.48
N GLU A 239 19.40 -2.73 -40.66
CA GLU A 239 20.12 -2.39 -39.41
C GLU A 239 19.99 -3.48 -38.32
N ARG A 240 18.96 -4.32 -38.39
CA ARG A 240 18.70 -5.39 -37.43
C ARG A 240 19.38 -6.71 -37.78
N GLU A 241 19.80 -6.89 -39.03
CA GLU A 241 20.61 -8.04 -39.41
C GLU A 241 22.04 -7.86 -38.88
N PRO A 242 22.57 -8.78 -38.06
CA PRO A 242 23.94 -8.67 -37.59
C PRO A 242 24.87 -8.75 -38.79
N LYS A 243 25.72 -7.73 -38.97
CA LYS A 243 26.84 -7.82 -39.91
C LYS A 243 27.75 -8.95 -39.42
N ILE A 244 27.70 -10.09 -40.11
CA ILE A 244 28.57 -11.26 -39.93
C ILE A 244 30.00 -10.88 -40.29
#